data_AF-A0AAD5GAS0-F1
#
_entry.id   AF-A0AAD5GAS0-F1
#
_cell.length_a   1.000
_cell.length_b   1.000
_cell.length_c   1.000
_cell.angle_alpha   90.00
_cell.angle_beta   90.00
_cell.angle_gamma   90.00
#
_symmetry.space_group_name_H-M   'P 1'
#
loop_
_entity.id
_entity.type
_entity.pdbx_description
1 polymer ?
#
loop_
_entity_poly.entity_id
_entity_poly.type
_entity_poly.pdbx_seq_one_letter_code
_entity_poly.pdbx_strand_id
1 'polypeptide(L)'
;YFGTLLTKGKLNAFESLELSRLVVNQNKKNLLENWLAEDKLECSEELGDLVKTVDNDLALKIYIKARATPKVVAAFAERREFDKILIYSKQVGYSPDYLFLLQTILRTDPQGAVNFALMMSQMEGGCPVDYNTITDLFLQ
;
A
#
# COMPACT_ATOMS: atom_id res chain seq x y z
N TYR A 1 18.34 25.14 1.87
CA TYR A 1 16.91 25.38 2.18
C TYR A 1 16.29 24.15 2.87
N PHE A 2 16.04 23.03 2.18
CA PHE A 2 15.46 21.82 2.80
C PHE A 2 16.27 21.23 3.97
N GLY A 3 17.61 21.25 3.90
CA GLY A 3 18.45 20.81 5.02
C GLY A 3 18.20 21.59 6.32
N THR A 4 17.93 22.89 6.21
CA THR A 4 17.59 23.76 7.36
C THR A 4 16.16 23.53 7.86
N LEU A 5 15.22 23.22 6.96
CA LEU A 5 13.84 22.87 7.34
C LEU A 5 13.80 21.54 8.11
N LEU A 6 14.56 20.53 7.64
CA LEU A 6 14.73 19.25 8.32
C LEU A 6 15.36 19.37 9.72
N THR A 7 16.08 20.48 9.99
CA THR A 7 16.60 20.78 11.34
C THR A 7 15.60 21.53 12.21
N LYS A 8 14.63 22.22 11.59
CA LYS A 8 13.61 23.02 12.29
C LYS A 8 12.39 22.21 12.70
N GLY A 9 12.06 21.14 11.99
CA GLY A 9 10.93 20.28 12.34
C GLY A 9 10.49 19.34 11.22
N LYS A 10 9.28 18.81 11.38
CA LYS A 10 8.61 17.95 10.39
C LYS A 10 8.14 18.78 9.20
N LEU A 11 8.47 18.32 7.99
CA LEU A 11 8.04 18.93 6.73
C LEU A 11 6.56 18.65 6.51
N ASN A 12 5.86 19.58 5.85
CA ASN A 12 4.47 19.34 5.44
C ASN A 12 4.40 18.41 4.21
N ALA A 13 3.19 18.02 3.79
CA ALA A 13 2.99 17.11 2.66
C ALA A 13 3.58 17.64 1.34
N PHE A 14 3.42 18.94 1.06
CA PHE A 14 3.93 19.56 -0.16
C PHE A 14 5.45 19.65 -0.17
N GLU A 15 6.05 20.09 0.94
CA GLU A 15 7.50 20.16 1.11
C GLU A 15 8.14 18.77 1.04
N SER A 16 7.49 17.77 1.66
CA SER A 16 7.92 16.38 1.64
C SER A 16 7.89 15.81 0.22
N LEU A 17 6.86 16.13 -0.56
CA LEU A 17 6.74 15.72 -1.96
C LEU A 17 7.84 16.33 -2.84
N GLU A 18 8.05 17.64 -2.75
CA GLU A 18 9.05 18.35 -3.55
C GLU A 18 10.48 17.91 -3.21
N LEU A 19 10.78 17.76 -1.91
CA LEU A 19 12.06 17.23 -1.46
C LEU A 19 12.27 15.81 -2.00
N SER A 20 11.23 14.97 -1.91
CA SER A 20 11.28 13.59 -2.36
C SER A 20 11.49 13.49 -3.86
N ARG A 21 10.81 14.32 -4.66
CA ARG A 21 11.02 14.41 -6.12
C ARG A 21 12.47 14.76 -6.45
N LEU A 22 13.04 15.73 -5.75
CA LEU A 22 14.43 16.13 -5.93
C LEU A 22 15.41 14.99 -5.58
N VAL A 23 15.17 14.30 -4.47
CA VAL A 23 16.02 13.21 -3.97
C VAL A 23 15.93 11.96 -4.84
N VAL A 24 14.72 11.61 -5.28
CA VAL A 24 14.44 10.52 -6.22
C VAL A 24 15.14 10.76 -7.55
N ASN A 25 15.04 11.95 -8.13
CA ASN A 25 15.73 12.30 -9.37
C ASN A 25 17.27 12.25 -9.23
N GLN A 26 17.79 12.52 -8.03
CA GLN A 26 19.21 12.41 -7.72
C GLN A 26 19.65 10.97 -7.38
N ASN A 27 18.76 9.97 -7.46
CA ASN A 27 19.00 8.59 -7.03
C ASN A 27 19.46 8.46 -5.57
N LYS A 28 19.06 9.40 -4.69
CA LYS A 28 19.44 9.44 -3.27
C LYS A 28 18.37 8.87 -2.35
N LYS A 29 17.70 7.78 -2.76
CA LYS A 29 16.58 7.20 -2.01
C LYS A 29 16.88 6.86 -0.54
N ASN A 30 18.14 6.54 -0.22
CA ASN A 30 18.60 6.27 1.15
C ASN A 30 18.35 7.46 2.11
N LEU A 31 18.42 8.70 1.62
CA LEU A 31 18.11 9.88 2.44
C LEU A 31 16.62 9.91 2.81
N LEU A 32 15.77 9.53 1.86
CA LEU A 32 14.32 9.47 2.02
C LEU A 32 13.93 8.42 3.06
N GLU A 33 14.60 7.26 3.06
CA GLU A 33 14.45 6.24 4.11
C GLU A 33 14.82 6.76 5.50
N ASN A 34 15.96 7.45 5.62
CA ASN A 34 16.39 8.03 6.89
C ASN A 34 15.37 9.06 7.40
N TRP A 35 14.90 9.96 6.54
CA TRP A 35 13.93 10.98 6.96
C TRP A 35 12.54 10.39 7.29
N LEU A 36 12.13 9.31 6.62
CA LEU A 36 10.93 8.55 6.96
C LEU A 36 11.05 7.86 8.33
N ALA A 37 12.22 7.29 8.62
CA ALA A 37 12.52 6.64 9.90
C ALA A 37 12.56 7.67 11.05
N GLU A 38 13.09 8.86 10.79
CA GLU A 38 13.13 9.98 11.74
C GLU A 38 11.79 10.74 11.88
N ASP A 39 10.73 10.30 11.20
CA ASP A 39 9.41 10.96 11.13
C ASP A 39 9.46 12.45 10.71
N LYS A 40 10.47 12.81 9.91
CA LYS A 40 10.69 14.18 9.42
C LYS A 40 9.85 14.53 8.20
N LEU A 41 9.32 13.54 7.50
CA LEU A 41 8.49 13.70 6.31
C LEU A 41 7.02 13.43 6.64
N GLU A 42 6.14 14.27 6.12
CA GLU A 42 4.72 13.98 6.11
C GLU A 42 4.41 12.99 4.98
N CYS A 43 3.84 11.84 5.33
CA CYS A 43 3.53 10.78 4.38
C CYS A 43 2.19 11.06 3.70
N SER A 44 2.18 11.12 2.38
CA SER A 44 0.96 11.29 1.57
C SER A 44 0.87 10.20 0.49
N GLU A 45 -0.33 10.06 -0.08
CA GLU A 45 -0.56 9.16 -1.23
C GLU A 45 0.33 9.53 -2.42
N GLU A 46 0.39 10.82 -2.76
CA GLU A 46 1.20 11.33 -3.88
C GLU A 46 2.70 11.05 -3.67
N LEU A 47 3.17 11.14 -2.42
CA LEU A 47 4.55 10.82 -2.08
C LEU A 47 4.83 9.34 -2.29
N GLY A 48 3.91 8.47 -1.89
CA GLY A 48 4.02 7.03 -2.13
C GLY A 48 4.03 6.69 -3.62
N ASP A 49 3.15 7.32 -4.41
CA ASP A 49 3.07 7.11 -5.87
C ASP A 49 4.37 7.50 -6.58
N LEU A 50 4.97 8.63 -6.15
CA LEU A 50 6.26 9.08 -6.65
C LEU A 50 7.40 8.12 -6.30
N VAL A 51 7.42 7.60 -5.07
CA VAL A 51 8.47 6.67 -4.63
C VAL A 51 8.29 5.29 -5.27
N LYS A 52 7.06 4.86 -5.58
CA LYS A 52 6.76 3.56 -6.21
C LYS A 52 7.51 3.37 -7.53
N THR A 53 7.76 4.45 -8.29
CA THR A 53 8.50 4.36 -9.56
C THR A 53 9.98 3.99 -9.39
N VAL A 54 10.52 4.11 -8.18
CA VAL A 54 11.94 3.86 -7.87
C VAL A 54 12.11 2.73 -6.86
N ASP A 55 11.20 2.61 -5.89
CA ASP A 55 11.25 1.61 -4.84
C ASP A 55 9.84 1.26 -4.33
N ASN A 56 9.40 0.04 -4.64
CA ASN A 56 8.08 -0.45 -4.23
C ASN A 56 7.99 -0.74 -2.72
N ASP A 57 9.09 -1.15 -2.09
CA ASP A 57 9.13 -1.45 -0.65
C ASP A 57 9.01 -0.17 0.18
N LEU A 58 9.72 0.88 -0.23
CA LEU A 58 9.64 2.18 0.43
C LEU A 58 8.27 2.83 0.22
N ALA A 59 7.70 2.74 -0.98
CA ALA A 59 6.37 3.25 -1.27
C ALA A 59 5.30 2.62 -0.37
N LEU A 60 5.38 1.30 -0.15
CA LEU A 60 4.47 0.60 0.76
C LEU A 60 4.54 1.15 2.18
N LYS A 61 5.74 1.39 2.71
CA LYS A 61 5.93 2.01 4.04
C LYS A 61 5.27 3.39 4.12
N ILE A 62 5.42 4.19 3.06
CA ILE A 62 4.81 5.53 2.96
C ILE A 62 3.29 5.42 2.96
N TYR A 63 2.69 4.54 2.15
CA TYR A 63 1.23 4.38 2.11
C TYR A 63 0.66 3.95 3.47
N ILE A 64 1.35 3.05 4.18
CA ILE A 64 0.94 2.62 5.53
C ILE A 64 0.96 3.80 6.48
N LYS A 65 2.03 4.60 6.49
CA LYS A 65 2.14 5.81 7.31
C LYS A 65 1.11 6.88 6.93
N ALA A 66 0.87 7.05 5.64
CA ALA A 66 -0.11 7.98 5.07
C ALA A 66 -1.57 7.54 5.30
N ARG A 67 -1.79 6.32 5.85
CA ARG A 67 -3.12 5.69 5.99
C ARG A 67 -3.87 5.61 4.65
N ALA A 68 -3.14 5.48 3.54
CA ALA A 68 -3.71 5.29 2.20
C ALA A 68 -4.09 3.82 2.01
N THR A 69 -5.10 3.34 2.77
CA THR A 69 -5.48 1.92 2.84
C THR A 69 -5.72 1.27 1.47
N PRO A 70 -6.42 1.89 0.50
CA PRO A 70 -6.60 1.30 -0.83
C PRO A 70 -5.28 1.00 -1.55
N LYS A 71 -4.29 1.91 -1.45
CA LYS A 71 -2.97 1.75 -2.07
C LYS A 71 -2.12 0.71 -1.37
N VAL A 72 -2.17 0.65 -0.04
CA VAL A 72 -1.50 -0.41 0.75
C VAL A 72 -2.01 -1.79 0.32
N VAL A 73 -3.33 -1.95 0.22
CA VAL A 73 -3.96 -3.20 -0.18
C VAL A 73 -3.57 -3.57 -1.61
N ALA A 74 -3.62 -2.62 -2.55
CA ALA A 74 -3.18 -2.86 -3.92
C ALA A 74 -1.70 -3.27 -4.00
N ALA A 75 -0.82 -2.59 -3.26
CA ALA A 75 0.60 -2.91 -3.22
C ALA A 75 0.89 -4.29 -2.62
N PHE A 76 0.16 -4.70 -1.57
CA PHE A 76 0.27 -6.07 -1.04
C PHE A 76 -0.27 -7.11 -2.02
N ALA A 77 -1.36 -6.81 -2.74
CA ALA A 77 -1.94 -7.71 -3.73
C ALA A 77 -0.97 -7.95 -4.91
N GLU A 78 -0.33 -6.89 -5.41
CA GLU A 78 0.73 -6.99 -6.42
C GLU A 78 1.92 -7.86 -5.94
N ARG A 79 2.23 -7.82 -4.64
CA ARG A 79 3.30 -8.61 -4.01
C ARG A 79 2.87 -10.03 -3.60
N ARG A 80 1.61 -10.40 -3.81
CA ARG A 80 1.02 -11.67 -3.34
C ARG A 80 1.07 -11.85 -1.82
N GLU A 81 1.18 -10.76 -1.06
CA GLU A 81 1.19 -10.77 0.40
C GLU A 81 -0.24 -10.67 0.95
N PHE A 82 -1.08 -11.61 0.52
CA PHE A 82 -2.51 -11.66 0.82
C PHE A 82 -2.84 -11.69 2.33
N ASP A 83 -2.06 -12.45 3.10
CA ASP A 83 -2.19 -12.53 4.55
C ASP A 83 -2.08 -11.15 5.23
N LYS A 84 -1.12 -10.32 4.78
CA LYS A 84 -0.93 -8.97 5.32
C LYS A 84 -2.07 -8.02 4.98
N ILE A 85 -2.74 -8.20 3.83
CA ILE A 85 -3.94 -7.42 3.48
C ILE A 85 -5.02 -7.64 4.53
N LEU A 86 -5.26 -8.89 4.88
CA LEU A 86 -6.29 -9.29 5.84
C LEU A 86 -5.96 -8.76 7.24
N ILE A 87 -4.71 -8.93 7.69
CA ILE A 87 -4.24 -8.42 8.99
C ILE A 87 -4.34 -6.90 9.04
N TYR A 88 -3.86 -6.19 8.02
CA TYR A 88 -3.88 -4.73 7.98
C TYR A 88 -5.32 -4.18 7.94
N SER A 89 -6.20 -4.78 7.15
CA SER A 89 -7.62 -4.42 7.07
C SER A 89 -8.30 -4.57 8.44
N LYS A 90 -8.05 -5.68 9.14
CA LYS A 90 -8.55 -5.92 10.51
C LYS A 90 -7.98 -4.94 11.53
N GLN A 91 -6.69 -4.62 11.45
CA GLN A 91 -6.02 -3.67 12.36
C GLN A 91 -6.54 -2.24 12.21
N VAL A 92 -6.76 -1.79 10.98
CA VAL A 92 -7.24 -0.43 10.69
C VAL A 92 -8.77 -0.34 10.80
N GLY A 93 -9.47 -1.48 10.88
CA GLY A 93 -10.93 -1.53 10.86
C GLY A 93 -11.52 -1.11 9.51
N TYR A 94 -10.74 -1.27 8.44
CA TYR A 94 -11.15 -0.94 7.08
C TYR A 94 -11.61 -2.20 6.37
N SER A 95 -12.77 -2.16 5.73
CA SER A 95 -13.27 -3.23 4.86
C SER A 95 -12.99 -2.86 3.40
N PRO A 96 -11.91 -3.37 2.79
CA PRO A 96 -11.68 -3.15 1.37
C PRO A 96 -12.78 -3.81 0.53
N ASP A 97 -12.94 -3.34 -0.70
CA ASP A 97 -13.77 -4.02 -1.69
C ASP A 97 -13.05 -5.30 -2.14
N TYR A 98 -13.30 -6.38 -1.38
CA TYR A 98 -12.72 -7.69 -1.61
C TYR A 98 -13.09 -8.27 -2.97
N LEU A 99 -14.27 -7.94 -3.50
CA LEU A 99 -14.73 -8.40 -4.81
C LEU A 99 -13.92 -7.73 -5.92
N PHE A 100 -13.79 -6.41 -5.88
CA PHE A 100 -12.96 -5.67 -6.81
C PHE A 100 -11.49 -6.12 -6.76
N LEU A 101 -10.97 -6.36 -5.55
CA LEU A 101 -9.62 -6.85 -5.37
C LEU A 101 -9.43 -8.24 -5.98
N LEU A 102 -10.36 -9.16 -5.69
CA LEU A 102 -10.34 -10.51 -6.23
C LEU A 102 -10.41 -10.50 -7.76
N GLN A 103 -11.27 -9.66 -8.34
CA GLN A 103 -11.36 -9.51 -9.80
C GLN A 103 -10.06 -8.97 -10.41
N THR A 104 -9.44 -7.99 -9.75
CA THR A 104 -8.15 -7.43 -10.19
C THR A 104 -7.03 -8.47 -10.14
N ILE A 105 -6.96 -9.23 -9.03
CA ILE A 105 -6.00 -10.31 -8.88
C ILE A 105 -6.29 -11.41 -9.90
N LEU A 106 -7.54 -11.83 -10.09
CA LEU A 106 -7.93 -12.89 -11.03
C LEU A 106 -7.48 -12.60 -12.47
N ARG A 107 -7.61 -11.36 -12.93
CA ARG A 107 -7.19 -10.93 -14.28
C ARG A 107 -5.67 -10.98 -14.47
N THR A 108 -4.91 -10.85 -13.40
CA THR A 108 -3.44 -10.73 -13.45
C THR A 108 -2.75 -12.04 -13.04
N ASP A 109 -3.33 -12.75 -12.09
CA ASP A 109 -2.86 -13.97 -11.45
C ASP A 109 -4.04 -14.81 -10.91
N PRO A 110 -4.60 -15.71 -11.72
CA PRO A 110 -5.73 -16.55 -11.32
C PRO A 110 -5.43 -17.46 -10.13
N GLN A 111 -4.19 -17.96 -10.02
CA GLN A 111 -3.77 -18.82 -8.91
C GLN A 111 -3.70 -18.03 -7.59
N GLY A 112 -3.17 -16.80 -7.66
CA GLY A 112 -3.18 -15.87 -6.53
C GLY A 112 -4.59 -15.54 -6.05
N ALA A 113 -5.54 -15.36 -6.99
CA ALA A 113 -6.94 -15.09 -6.65
C ALA A 113 -7.58 -16.25 -5.88
N VAL A 114 -7.33 -17.50 -6.27
CA VAL A 114 -7.84 -18.68 -5.53
C VAL A 114 -7.30 -18.67 -4.10
N ASN A 115 -6.00 -18.43 -3.93
CA ASN A 115 -5.38 -18.38 -2.62
C ASN A 115 -5.97 -17.25 -1.76
N PHE A 116 -6.18 -16.08 -2.36
CA PHE A 116 -6.82 -14.94 -1.68
C PHE A 116 -8.27 -15.26 -1.25
N ALA A 117 -9.07 -15.88 -2.13
CA ALA A 117 -10.42 -16.33 -1.81
C ALA A 117 -10.46 -17.35 -0.67
N LEU A 118 -9.53 -18.31 -0.66
CA LEU A 118 -9.37 -19.26 0.43
C LEU A 118 -9.01 -18.57 1.75
N MET A 119 -8.07 -17.62 1.74
CA MET A 119 -7.72 -16.87 2.95
C MET A 119 -8.90 -16.03 3.47
N MET A 120 -9.68 -15.42 2.58
CA MET A 120 -10.90 -14.69 2.95
C MET A 120 -11.94 -15.61 3.61
N SER A 121 -12.10 -16.84 3.12
CA SER A 121 -13.05 -17.80 3.71
C SER A 121 -12.69 -18.23 5.13
N GLN A 122 -11.40 -18.13 5.49
CA GLN A 122 -10.85 -18.52 6.80
C GLN A 122 -10.81 -17.36 7.81
N MET A 123 -11.29 -16.17 7.44
CA MET A 123 -11.31 -15.02 8.35
C MET A 123 -12.23 -15.25 9.56
N GLU A 124 -11.76 -14.85 10.75
CA GLU A 124 -12.56 -14.79 11.98
C GLU A 124 -13.67 -13.73 11.84
N GLY A 125 -14.81 -14.13 11.28
CA GLY A 125 -15.90 -13.25 10.85
C GLY A 125 -16.69 -13.80 9.67
N GLY A 126 -16.20 -14.87 9.03
CA GLY A 126 -16.77 -15.44 7.81
C GLY A 126 -16.25 -14.74 6.56
N CYS A 127 -16.54 -15.33 5.40
CA CYS A 127 -16.13 -14.76 4.14
C CYS A 127 -16.86 -13.41 3.92
N PRO A 128 -16.14 -12.31 3.64
CA PRO A 128 -16.77 -11.02 3.37
C PRO A 128 -17.55 -10.99 2.04
N VAL A 129 -17.35 -11.99 1.17
CA VAL A 129 -18.00 -12.13 -0.12
C VAL A 129 -18.72 -13.47 -0.18
N ASP A 130 -19.92 -13.49 -0.76
CA ASP A 130 -20.69 -14.72 -0.93
C ASP A 130 -19.97 -15.73 -1.83
N TYR A 131 -19.99 -17.01 -1.44
CA TYR A 131 -19.31 -18.07 -2.18
C TYR A 131 -19.82 -18.22 -3.61
N ASN A 132 -21.13 -18.01 -3.87
CA ASN A 132 -21.68 -18.12 -5.22
C ASN A 132 -21.12 -17.01 -6.11
N THR A 133 -20.95 -15.80 -5.56
CA THR A 133 -20.36 -14.67 -6.27
C THR A 133 -18.90 -14.93 -6.61
N ILE A 134 -18.14 -15.50 -5.65
CA ILE A 134 -16.75 -15.91 -5.89
C ILE A 134 -16.70 -16.97 -7.00
N THR A 135 -17.52 -18.02 -6.93
CA THR A 135 -17.52 -19.08 -7.94
C THR A 135 -17.93 -18.57 -9.32
N ASP A 136 -18.92 -17.69 -9.41
CA ASP A 136 -19.33 -17.08 -10.68
C ASP A 136 -18.20 -16.26 -11.30
N LEU A 137 -17.47 -15.49 -10.48
CA LEU A 137 -16.29 -14.73 -10.89
C LEU A 137 -15.19 -15.62 -11.48
N PHE A 138 -14.97 -16.82 -10.91
CA PHE A 138 -13.99 -17.79 -11.42
C PHE A 138 -14.46 -18.58 -12.65
N LEU A 139 -15.77 -18.62 -12.91
CA LEU A 139 -16.38 -19.35 -14.02
C LEU A 139 -16.56 -18.49 -15.28
N GLN A 140 -16.43 -17.16 -15.18
CA GLN A 140 -16.32 -16.23 -16.31
C GLN A 140 -14.98 -16.34 -17.03
#